data_AF-A0A1X7MQ21-F1
#
_entry.id   AF-A0A1X7MQ21-F1
#
_cell.length_a   1.000
_cell.length_b   1.000
_cell.length_c   1.000
_cell.angle_alpha   90.00
_cell.angle_beta   90.00
_cell.angle_gamma   90.00
#
_symmetry.space_group_name_H-M   'P 1'
#
loop_
_entity.id
_entity.type
_entity.pdbx_description
1 polymer ?
#
loop_
_entity_poly.entity_id
_entity_poly.type
_entity_poly.pdbx_seq_one_letter_code
_entity_poly.pdbx_strand_id
1 'polypeptide(L)'
;MDFLSEGKRTIKADVRYEDVYTKLSEKTDMTISEIFYLCVLIGFHSKRKSNDFIVGRKELRVTYFDDTQKSVLYAIANGLKPLSELTGTEAINSVVREYQKYSNGGMDILIEDVFKDRYQDGILQGSYTKYEIDILKYVYENITELPF
;
A
#
# COMPACT_ATOMS: atom_id res chain seq x y z
N MET A 1 -19.43 -2.32 -11.74
CA MET A 1 -18.79 -1.02 -11.43
C MET A 1 -17.30 -1.27 -11.34
N ASP A 2 -16.51 -0.58 -12.14
CA ASP A 2 -15.07 -0.82 -12.21
C ASP A 2 -14.28 0.41 -11.69
N PHE A 3 -14.39 0.70 -10.39
CA PHE A 3 -13.83 1.93 -9.81
C PHE A 3 -12.29 1.98 -9.77
N LEU A 4 -11.62 0.85 -10.03
CA LEU A 4 -10.18 0.75 -10.18
C LEU A 4 -9.71 0.85 -11.64
N SER A 5 -10.57 0.64 -12.63
CA SER A 5 -10.22 0.82 -14.05
C SER A 5 -10.87 2.05 -14.70
N GLU A 6 -11.94 2.58 -14.13
CA GLU A 6 -12.69 3.70 -14.68
C GLU A 6 -12.40 5.02 -13.94
N GLY A 7 -12.01 6.04 -14.69
CA GLY A 7 -12.02 7.44 -14.25
C GLY A 7 -10.64 8.04 -13.88
N LYS A 8 -10.69 9.23 -13.27
CA LYS A 8 -9.51 10.03 -12.86
C LYS A 8 -9.23 9.91 -11.35
N ARG A 9 -9.62 8.79 -10.73
CA ARG A 9 -9.51 8.63 -9.28
C ARG A 9 -8.03 8.54 -8.88
N THR A 10 -7.68 9.37 -7.91
CA THR A 10 -6.36 9.41 -7.31
C THR A 10 -6.47 9.01 -5.84
N ILE A 11 -5.52 8.20 -5.39
CA ILE A 11 -5.32 7.87 -3.98
C ILE A 11 -4.13 8.69 -3.49
N LYS A 12 -4.29 9.34 -2.35
CA LYS A 12 -3.21 10.07 -1.69
C LYS A 12 -2.50 9.15 -0.71
N ALA A 13 -1.17 9.17 -0.71
CA ALA A 13 -0.38 8.55 0.34
C ALA A 13 -0.33 9.46 1.57
N ASP A 14 0.01 8.88 2.71
CA ASP A 14 0.17 9.62 3.96
C ASP A 14 1.47 10.41 3.96
N VAL A 15 1.44 11.65 4.46
CA VAL A 15 2.60 12.55 4.46
C VAL A 15 3.78 11.96 5.26
N ARG A 16 3.49 11.16 6.30
CA ARG A 16 4.51 10.55 7.18
C ARG A 16 5.49 9.66 6.43
N TYR A 17 5.08 9.11 5.29
CA TYR A 17 5.88 8.13 4.55
C TYR A 17 6.39 8.65 3.21
N GLU A 18 6.29 9.96 2.92
CA GLU A 18 6.71 10.51 1.62
C GLU A 18 8.17 10.21 1.28
N ASP A 19 9.06 10.29 2.28
CA ASP A 19 10.47 9.95 2.11
C ASP A 19 10.64 8.47 1.78
N VAL A 20 9.97 7.58 2.53
CA VAL A 20 10.02 6.13 2.29
C VAL A 20 9.53 5.77 0.89
N TYR A 21 8.39 6.33 0.46
CA TYR A 21 7.88 6.17 -0.90
C TYR A 21 8.89 6.62 -1.96
N THR A 22 9.52 7.78 -1.75
CA THR A 22 10.50 8.33 -2.70
C THR A 22 11.75 7.46 -2.75
N LYS A 23 12.30 7.10 -1.59
CA LYS A 23 13.54 6.32 -1.48
C LYS A 23 13.36 4.90 -1.95
N LEU A 24 12.26 4.23 -1.62
CA LEU A 24 11.99 2.89 -2.14
C LEU A 24 11.87 2.92 -3.66
N SER A 25 11.17 3.90 -4.22
CA SER A 25 11.03 4.00 -5.68
C SER A 25 12.38 4.24 -6.37
N GLU A 26 13.25 5.08 -5.80
CA GLU A 26 14.62 5.30 -6.29
C GLU A 26 15.54 4.07 -6.17
N LYS A 27 15.23 3.13 -5.27
CA LYS A 27 16.14 2.04 -4.87
C LYS A 27 15.71 0.64 -5.32
N THR A 28 14.47 0.46 -5.75
CA THR A 28 13.89 -0.88 -6.01
C THR A 28 13.21 -0.99 -7.37
N ASP A 29 13.32 0.05 -8.22
CA ASP A 29 12.59 0.22 -9.49
C ASP A 29 11.05 0.18 -9.38
N MET A 30 10.50 -0.02 -8.18
CA MET A 30 9.07 0.01 -7.93
C MET A 30 8.50 1.42 -8.11
N THR A 31 7.37 1.52 -8.78
CA THR A 31 6.55 2.71 -8.82
C THR A 31 5.88 2.98 -7.47
N ILE A 32 5.43 4.22 -7.27
CA ILE A 32 4.64 4.60 -6.09
C ILE A 32 3.36 3.75 -5.96
N SER A 33 2.73 3.40 -7.09
CA SER A 33 1.57 2.50 -7.11
C SER A 33 1.92 1.11 -6.63
N GLU A 34 3.04 0.53 -7.07
CA GLU A 34 3.47 -0.81 -6.64
C GLU A 34 3.83 -0.84 -5.15
N ILE A 35 4.53 0.20 -4.66
CA ILE A 35 4.85 0.33 -3.23
C ILE A 35 3.56 0.44 -2.42
N PHE A 36 2.60 1.28 -2.86
CA PHE A 36 1.31 1.41 -2.19
C PHE A 36 0.57 0.08 -2.14
N TYR A 37 0.48 -0.63 -3.27
CA TYR A 37 -0.17 -1.93 -3.39
C TYR A 37 0.47 -2.97 -2.47
N LEU A 38 1.81 -3.08 -2.49
CA LEU A 38 2.57 -3.96 -1.60
C LEU A 38 2.23 -3.67 -0.13
N CYS A 39 2.23 -2.39 0.27
CA CYS A 39 1.89 -2.01 1.63
C CYS A 39 0.43 -2.32 1.98
N VAL A 40 -0.52 -2.18 1.04
CA VAL A 40 -1.92 -2.62 1.26
C VAL A 40 -1.94 -4.11 1.55
N LEU A 41 -1.22 -4.93 0.78
CA LEU A 41 -1.17 -6.38 0.99
C LEU A 41 -0.59 -6.75 2.35
N ILE A 42 0.57 -6.19 2.70
CA ILE A 42 1.24 -6.45 3.98
C ILE A 42 0.33 -6.07 5.15
N GLY A 43 -0.28 -4.87 5.10
CA GLY A 43 -1.17 -4.40 6.13
C GLY A 43 -2.45 -5.23 6.23
N PHE A 44 -3.05 -5.61 5.09
CA PHE A 44 -4.25 -6.44 5.06
C PHE A 44 -3.98 -7.84 5.64
N HIS A 45 -2.92 -8.51 5.18
CA HIS A 45 -2.51 -9.83 5.65
C HIS A 45 -2.24 -9.84 7.15
N SER A 46 -1.52 -8.83 7.63
CA SER A 46 -1.17 -8.68 9.06
C SER A 46 -2.30 -8.09 9.90
N LYS A 47 -3.46 -7.79 9.30
CA LYS A 47 -4.60 -7.09 9.92
C LYS A 47 -4.21 -5.77 10.59
N ARG A 48 -3.16 -5.11 10.10
CA ARG A 48 -2.62 -3.86 10.64
C ARG A 48 -3.14 -2.66 9.86
N LYS A 49 -3.68 -1.68 10.59
CA LYS A 49 -4.18 -0.42 10.06
C LYS A 49 -3.63 0.73 10.90
N SER A 50 -3.31 1.85 10.25
CA SER A 50 -3.23 3.13 10.96
C SER A 50 -4.62 3.76 10.99
N ASN A 51 -5.11 4.09 12.19
CA ASN A 51 -6.40 4.78 12.32
C ASN A 51 -6.31 6.25 11.90
N ASP A 52 -5.12 6.84 11.99
CA ASP A 52 -4.86 8.19 11.54
C ASP A 52 -4.35 8.17 10.09
N PHE A 53 -4.84 9.14 9.31
CA PHE A 53 -4.38 9.40 7.95
C PHE A 53 -4.16 10.89 7.77
N ILE A 54 -2.92 11.28 7.45
CA ILE A 54 -2.55 12.67 7.19
C ILE A 54 -2.30 12.80 5.70
N VAL A 55 -3.13 13.60 5.03
CA VAL A 55 -3.08 13.78 3.58
C VAL A 55 -1.68 14.27 3.15
N GLY A 56 -0.98 13.45 2.36
CA GLY A 56 0.28 13.82 1.71
C GLY A 56 0.10 14.39 0.30
N ARG A 57 1.25 14.74 -0.30
CA ARG A 57 1.39 15.23 -1.68
C ARG A 57 1.59 14.10 -2.68
N LYS A 58 2.11 12.95 -2.23
CA LYS A 58 2.29 11.78 -3.10
C LYS A 58 0.93 11.20 -3.46
N GLU A 59 0.74 11.03 -4.75
CA GLU A 59 -0.54 10.69 -5.37
C GLU A 59 -0.33 9.60 -6.41
N LEU A 60 -1.23 8.62 -6.45
CA LEU A 60 -1.23 7.56 -7.46
C LEU A 60 -2.62 7.42 -8.08
N ARG A 61 -2.65 7.16 -9.39
CA ARG A 61 -3.91 6.92 -10.11
C ARG A 61 -4.26 5.44 -10.02
N VAL A 62 -5.53 5.14 -9.76
CA VAL A 62 -6.00 3.74 -9.69
C VAL A 62 -5.78 2.99 -11.01
N THR A 63 -5.78 3.72 -12.13
CA THR A 63 -5.52 3.19 -13.46
C THR A 63 -4.08 2.72 -13.68
N TYR A 64 -3.15 3.01 -12.77
CA TYR A 64 -1.77 2.54 -12.83
C TYR A 64 -1.60 1.12 -12.30
N PHE A 65 -2.61 0.59 -11.60
CA PHE A 65 -2.58 -0.82 -11.22
C PHE A 65 -2.78 -1.70 -12.44
N ASP A 66 -2.03 -2.79 -12.53
CA ASP A 66 -2.29 -3.85 -13.51
C ASP A 66 -3.53 -4.67 -13.12
N ASP A 67 -3.97 -5.54 -14.03
CA ASP A 67 -5.20 -6.32 -13.83
C ASP A 67 -5.09 -7.33 -12.67
N THR A 68 -3.89 -7.81 -12.37
CA THR A 68 -3.65 -8.70 -11.22
C THR A 68 -3.78 -7.91 -9.92
N GLN A 69 -3.13 -6.75 -9.83
CA GLN A 69 -3.20 -5.85 -8.69
C GLN A 69 -4.63 -5.38 -8.44
N LYS A 70 -5.37 -5.02 -9.50
CA LYS A 70 -6.80 -4.67 -9.41
C LYS A 70 -7.64 -5.83 -8.90
N SER A 71 -7.43 -7.05 -9.41
CA SER A 71 -8.19 -8.23 -8.98
C SER A 71 -8.02 -8.50 -7.48
N VAL A 72 -6.78 -8.40 -6.98
CA VAL A 72 -6.48 -8.55 -5.56
C VAL A 72 -7.10 -7.43 -4.73
N LEU A 73 -7.00 -6.18 -5.18
CA LEU A 73 -7.67 -5.07 -4.51
C LEU A 73 -9.19 -5.28 -4.48
N TYR A 74 -9.82 -5.72 -5.57
CA TYR A 74 -11.25 -6.05 -5.59
C TYR A 74 -11.61 -7.17 -4.61
N ALA A 75 -10.76 -8.19 -4.45
CA ALA A 75 -10.96 -9.23 -3.45
C ALA A 75 -10.92 -8.66 -2.03
N ILE A 76 -9.95 -7.79 -1.73
CA ILE A 76 -9.88 -7.06 -0.45
C ILE A 76 -11.13 -6.19 -0.25
N ALA A 77 -11.55 -5.43 -1.27
CA ALA A 77 -12.77 -4.63 -1.22
C ALA A 77 -13.98 -5.48 -0.85
N ASN A 78 -14.16 -6.61 -1.52
CA ASN A 78 -15.28 -7.52 -1.28
C ASN A 78 -15.29 -8.07 0.16
N GLY A 79 -14.11 -8.32 0.74
CA GLY A 79 -13.97 -8.73 2.13
C GLY A 79 -14.30 -7.61 3.15
N LEU A 80 -14.21 -6.34 2.75
CA LEU A 80 -14.57 -5.18 3.58
C LEU A 80 -16.05 -4.81 3.43
N LYS A 81 -16.55 -4.83 2.19
CA LYS A 81 -17.92 -4.54 1.82
C LYS A 81 -18.23 -5.28 0.51
N PRO A 82 -19.35 -6.03 0.42
CA PRO A 82 -19.70 -6.75 -0.79
C PRO A 82 -19.67 -5.86 -2.04
N LEU A 83 -19.11 -6.35 -3.15
CA LEU A 83 -19.01 -5.55 -4.38
C LEU A 83 -20.37 -5.07 -4.90
N SER A 84 -21.45 -5.82 -4.64
CA SER A 84 -22.82 -5.43 -4.96
C SER A 84 -23.32 -4.18 -4.23
N GLU A 85 -22.69 -3.82 -3.10
CA GLU A 85 -23.00 -2.62 -2.31
C GLU A 85 -22.09 -1.43 -2.67
N LEU A 86 -21.06 -1.66 -3.49
CA LEU A 86 -20.18 -0.61 -3.99
C LEU A 86 -20.78 0.04 -5.23
N THR A 87 -21.94 0.69 -5.07
CA THR A 87 -22.68 1.32 -6.18
C THR A 87 -22.56 2.85 -6.22
N GLY A 88 -22.14 3.46 -5.10
CA GLY A 88 -22.03 4.91 -4.95
C GLY A 88 -20.63 5.39 -4.59
N THR A 89 -20.36 6.66 -4.88
CA THR A 89 -19.08 7.33 -4.58
C THR A 89 -18.68 7.23 -3.12
N GLU A 90 -19.64 7.33 -2.20
CA GLU A 90 -19.38 7.22 -0.75
C GLU A 90 -18.92 5.82 -0.35
N ALA A 91 -19.59 4.77 -0.85
CA ALA A 91 -19.21 3.39 -0.61
C ALA A 91 -17.81 3.09 -1.15
N ILE A 92 -17.51 3.55 -2.38
CA ILE A 92 -16.17 3.44 -2.97
C ILE A 92 -15.13 4.19 -2.13
N ASN A 93 -15.42 5.42 -1.73
CA ASN A 93 -14.50 6.23 -0.93
C ASN A 93 -14.22 5.57 0.44
N SER A 94 -15.20 4.87 1.02
CA SER A 94 -14.99 4.12 2.26
C SER A 94 -13.98 2.98 2.07
N VAL A 95 -14.05 2.22 0.99
CA VAL A 95 -13.07 1.17 0.66
C VAL A 95 -11.69 1.76 0.37
N VAL A 96 -11.62 2.85 -0.39
CA VAL A 96 -10.36 3.54 -0.68
C VAL A 96 -9.68 4.02 0.60
N ARG A 97 -10.45 4.55 1.57
CA ARG A 97 -9.91 4.91 2.89
C ARG A 97 -9.36 3.69 3.63
N GLU A 98 -10.03 2.55 3.54
CA GLU A 98 -9.50 1.31 4.13
C GLU A 98 -8.19 0.87 3.46
N TYR A 99 -8.05 0.98 2.14
CA TYR A 99 -6.74 0.76 1.49
C TYR A 99 -5.67 1.71 2.01
N GLN A 100 -5.98 2.99 2.20
CA GLN A 100 -5.01 3.93 2.77
C GLN A 100 -4.58 3.52 4.19
N LYS A 101 -5.52 3.07 5.02
CA LYS A 101 -5.22 2.60 6.38
C LYS A 101 -4.36 1.34 6.38
N TYR A 102 -4.67 0.37 5.52
CA TYR A 102 -3.86 -0.84 5.36
C TYR A 102 -2.48 -0.52 4.79
N SER A 103 -2.40 0.36 3.79
CA SER A 103 -1.12 0.83 3.23
C SER A 103 -0.24 1.46 4.31
N ASN A 104 -0.81 2.31 5.17
CA ASN A 104 -0.08 2.87 6.31
C ASN A 104 0.39 1.77 7.27
N GLY A 105 -0.49 0.82 7.62
CA GLY A 105 -0.11 -0.30 8.49
C GLY A 105 0.99 -1.20 7.88
N GLY A 106 0.96 -1.42 6.57
CA GLY A 106 2.04 -2.13 5.86
C GLY A 106 3.34 -1.33 5.83
N MET A 107 3.26 -0.01 5.71
CA MET A 107 4.43 0.85 5.80
C MET A 107 5.06 0.85 7.20
N ASP A 108 4.23 0.87 8.25
CA ASP A 108 4.69 0.74 9.64
C ASP A 108 5.44 -0.58 9.82
N ILE A 109 4.91 -1.69 9.29
CA ILE A 109 5.58 -3.00 9.31
C ILE A 109 6.91 -2.95 8.57
N LEU A 110 6.95 -2.37 7.37
CA LEU A 110 8.21 -2.26 6.63
C LEU A 110 9.25 -1.46 7.42
N ILE A 111 8.84 -0.36 8.07
CA ILE A 111 9.74 0.44 8.89
C ILE A 111 10.22 -0.33 10.12
N GLU A 112 9.30 -0.92 10.89
CA GLU A 112 9.59 -1.54 12.18
C GLU A 112 10.30 -2.89 12.05
N ASP A 113 9.91 -3.72 11.08
CA ASP A 113 10.31 -5.12 11.00
C ASP A 113 11.28 -5.41 9.85
N VAL A 114 11.30 -4.58 8.81
CA VAL A 114 12.14 -4.79 7.62
C VAL A 114 13.33 -3.85 7.60
N PHE A 115 13.08 -2.54 7.68
CA PHE A 115 14.12 -1.52 7.56
C PHE A 115 14.82 -1.26 8.89
N LYS A 116 14.11 -1.32 10.02
CA LYS A 116 14.68 -1.18 11.38
C LYS A 116 15.57 0.06 11.47
N ASP A 117 16.84 -0.15 11.84
CA ASP A 117 17.87 0.89 11.98
C ASP A 117 18.20 1.63 10.67
N ARG A 118 17.66 1.19 9.53
CA ARG A 118 17.77 1.89 8.23
C ARG A 118 16.74 3.01 8.08
N TYR A 119 15.78 3.13 8.98
CA TYR A 119 14.86 4.26 9.05
C TYR A 119 15.08 5.03 10.36
N GLN A 120 15.51 6.29 10.27
CA GLN A 120 15.82 7.13 11.42
C GLN A 120 15.34 8.56 11.18
N ASP A 121 14.75 9.17 12.21
CA ASP A 121 14.27 10.57 12.18
C ASP A 121 13.37 10.90 10.98
N GLY A 122 12.55 9.93 10.56
CA GLY A 122 11.64 10.10 9.43
C GLY A 122 12.26 9.82 8.05
N ILE A 123 13.52 9.39 8.00
CA ILE A 123 14.31 9.28 6.77
C ILE A 123 14.81 7.84 6.57
N LEU A 124 14.64 7.32 5.36
CA LEU A 124 15.18 6.04 4.93
C LEU A 124 16.64 6.22 4.45
N GLN A 125 17.58 5.44 5.00
CA GLN A 125 19.02 5.56 4.74
C GLN A 125 19.34 5.35 3.25
N GLY A 126 19.74 6.42 2.55
CA GLY A 126 20.00 6.38 1.12
C GLY A 126 21.26 5.61 0.69
N SER A 127 22.19 5.33 1.61
CA SER A 127 23.41 4.57 1.34
C SER A 127 23.17 3.05 1.27
N TYR A 128 22.06 2.57 1.84
CA TYR A 128 21.69 1.17 1.79
C TYR A 128 21.03 0.83 0.45
N THR A 129 21.36 -0.34 -0.11
CA THR A 129 20.96 -0.71 -1.48
C THR A 129 20.18 -2.01 -1.57
N LYS A 130 19.96 -2.72 -0.45
CA LYS A 130 19.33 -4.05 -0.45
C LYS A 130 17.87 -4.04 0.01
N TYR A 131 17.18 -2.90 -0.11
CA TYR A 131 15.78 -2.76 0.31
C TYR A 131 14.86 -3.76 -0.38
N GLU A 132 15.04 -3.98 -1.69
CA GLU A 132 14.27 -4.99 -2.45
C GLU A 132 14.45 -6.41 -1.87
N ILE A 133 15.67 -6.76 -1.45
CA ILE A 133 16.00 -8.09 -0.92
C ILE A 133 15.35 -8.27 0.44
N ASP A 134 15.40 -7.24 1.30
CA ASP A 134 14.82 -7.32 2.64
C ASP A 134 13.29 -7.41 2.59
N ILE A 135 12.66 -6.65 1.69
CA ILE A 135 11.23 -6.76 1.41
C ILE A 135 10.88 -8.16 0.91
N LEU A 136 11.62 -8.69 -0.08
CA LEU A 136 11.37 -10.01 -0.64
C LEU A 136 11.50 -11.11 0.42
N LYS A 137 12.52 -11.03 1.28
CA LYS A 137 12.69 -11.95 2.42
C LYS A 137 11.50 -11.88 3.37
N TYR A 138 11.08 -10.67 3.75
CA TYR A 138 9.93 -10.49 4.63
C TYR A 138 8.66 -11.13 4.04
N VAL A 139 8.39 -10.86 2.75
CA VAL A 139 7.22 -11.42 2.05
C VAL A 139 7.31 -12.95 1.98
N TYR A 140 8.47 -13.50 1.63
CA TYR A 140 8.68 -14.95 1.57
C TYR A 140 8.48 -15.64 2.93
N GLU A 141 9.00 -15.03 4.00
CA GLU A 141 8.94 -15.61 5.35
C GLU A 141 7.55 -15.48 6.00
N ASN A 142 6.80 -14.41 5.70
CA ASN A 142 5.58 -14.07 6.45
C ASN A 142 4.29 -14.16 5.62
N ILE A 143 4.38 -14.25 4.29
CA ILE A 143 3.23 -14.20 3.36
C ILE A 143 3.24 -15.44 2.44
N THR A 144 3.79 -16.56 2.91
CA THR A 144 3.79 -17.84 2.19
C THR A 144 2.48 -18.62 2.30
N GLU A 145 1.60 -18.26 3.24
CA GLU A 145 0.19 -18.68 3.23
C GLU A 145 -0.65 -17.56 2.61
N LEU A 146 -0.94 -17.66 1.31
CA LEU A 146 -1.92 -16.79 0.66
C LEU A 146 -3.27 -16.97 1.39
N PRO A 147 -3.99 -15.89 1.74
CA PRO A 147 -5.26 -15.97 2.47
C PRO A 147 -6.43 -16.38 1.57
N PHE A 148 -6.19 -17.25 0.59
CA PHE A 148 -7.20 -17.79 -0.32
C PHE A 148 -6.83 -19.19 -0.81
#